data_AF-A0A9E1MUG2-F1
#
_entry.id   AF-A0A9E1MUG2-F1
#
_cell.length_a   1.000
_cell.length_b   1.000
_cell.length_c   1.000
_cell.angle_alpha   90.00
_cell.angle_beta   90.00
_cell.angle_gamma   90.00
#
_symmetry.space_group_name_H-M   'P 1'
#
loop_
_entity.id
_entity.type
_entity.pdbx_description
1 polymer ?
#
loop_
_entity_poly.entity_id
_entity_poly.type
_entity_poly.pdbx_seq_one_letter_code
_entity_poly.pdbx_strand_id
1 'polypeptide(L)'
;MQFIQHNVFAFLAVFIARMAIVPFDYADLSIGNYLWLPIGASILSYLLFGFKTFFGVFIGFALATIILKGSFDAVSIFSWLGRLSSSLAPIVAIMMMRFFHLSDFFDSGKVNFAHIVFLVILSSLVSTLAKFFIYPINEATISNPVVFIQSYLLGDVIGGIVFIYIAVKVFVPLMVKNKLI
;
A
#
# COMPACT_ATOMS: atom_id res chain seq x y z
N MET A 1 16.19 -11.42 -15.87
CA MET A 1 15.10 -12.27 -15.35
C MET A 1 14.54 -11.76 -14.01
N GLN A 2 15.38 -11.57 -12.98
CA GLN A 2 14.93 -11.20 -11.62
C GLN A 2 14.11 -9.89 -11.52
N PHE A 3 14.46 -8.83 -12.28
CA PHE A 3 13.70 -7.57 -12.23
C PHE A 3 12.22 -7.74 -12.62
N ILE A 4 11.97 -8.48 -13.70
CA ILE A 4 10.61 -8.74 -14.20
C ILE A 4 9.85 -9.57 -13.17
N GLN A 5 10.45 -10.65 -12.66
CA GLN A 5 9.84 -11.54 -11.67
C GLN A 5 9.43 -10.78 -10.40
N HIS A 6 10.30 -9.93 -9.85
CA HIS A 6 9.98 -9.15 -8.66
C HIS A 6 8.86 -8.13 -8.90
N ASN A 7 8.83 -7.49 -10.09
CA ASN A 7 7.75 -6.58 -10.43
C ASN A 7 6.42 -7.30 -10.67
N VAL A 8 6.44 -8.50 -11.27
CA VAL A 8 5.24 -9.34 -11.43
C VAL A 8 4.71 -9.76 -10.06
N PHE A 9 5.58 -10.17 -9.13
CA PHE A 9 5.17 -10.48 -7.75
C PHE A 9 4.52 -9.27 -7.09
N ALA A 10 5.18 -8.11 -7.12
CA ALA A 10 4.68 -6.89 -6.50
C ALA A 10 3.33 -6.45 -7.10
N PHE A 11 3.21 -6.54 -8.42
CA PHE A 11 1.96 -6.32 -9.14
C PHE A 11 0.84 -7.23 -8.64
N LEU A 12 1.07 -8.56 -8.62
CA LEU A 12 0.06 -9.52 -8.20
C LEU A 12 -0.32 -9.32 -6.73
N ALA A 13 0.65 -9.10 -5.84
CA ALA A 13 0.40 -8.90 -4.43
C ALA A 13 -0.51 -7.68 -4.19
N VAL A 14 -0.20 -6.53 -4.81
CA VAL A 14 -0.98 -5.30 -4.66
C VAL A 14 -2.34 -5.43 -5.34
N PHE A 15 -2.38 -5.98 -6.55
CA PHE A 15 -3.62 -6.15 -7.31
C PHE A 15 -4.61 -7.07 -6.57
N ILE A 16 -4.15 -8.25 -6.14
CA ILE A 16 -4.99 -9.22 -5.41
C ILE A 16 -5.44 -8.62 -4.08
N ALA A 17 -4.53 -7.99 -3.33
CA ALA A 17 -4.89 -7.33 -2.06
C ALA A 17 -5.98 -6.26 -2.27
N ARG A 18 -5.91 -5.51 -3.38
CA ARG A 18 -6.92 -4.48 -3.69
C ARG A 18 -8.26 -5.08 -4.11
N MET A 19 -8.24 -6.12 -4.94
CA MET A 19 -9.46 -6.81 -5.40
C MET A 19 -10.17 -7.52 -4.24
N ALA A 20 -9.42 -8.10 -3.30
CA ALA A 20 -9.96 -8.83 -2.16
C ALA A 20 -10.83 -7.98 -1.22
N ILE A 21 -10.62 -6.65 -1.22
CA ILE A 21 -11.32 -5.73 -0.32
C ILE A 21 -12.41 -4.89 -0.99
N VAL A 22 -12.67 -5.10 -2.27
CA VAL A 22 -13.72 -4.39 -3.02
C VAL A 22 -15.09 -4.48 -2.34
N PRO A 23 -15.53 -5.62 -1.79
CA PRO A 23 -16.80 -5.70 -1.07
C PRO A 23 -16.91 -4.81 0.18
N PHE A 24 -15.80 -4.26 0.68
CA PHE A 24 -15.75 -3.39 1.85
C PHE A 24 -15.52 -1.90 1.48
N ASP A 25 -15.57 -1.56 0.19
CA ASP A 25 -15.43 -0.17 -0.25
C ASP A 25 -16.69 0.66 0.08
N TYR A 26 -16.47 1.93 0.37
CA TYR A 26 -17.53 2.92 0.49
C TYR A 26 -17.75 3.61 -0.84
N ALA A 27 -19.01 3.97 -1.13
CA ALA A 27 -19.35 4.73 -2.33
C ALA A 27 -18.88 6.21 -2.23
N ASP A 28 -18.82 6.76 -1.02
CA ASP A 28 -18.36 8.11 -0.75
C ASP A 28 -16.82 8.17 -0.67
N LEU A 29 -16.20 8.98 -1.52
CA LEU A 29 -14.75 9.21 -1.54
C LEU A 29 -14.24 9.93 -0.28
N SER A 30 -15.13 10.55 0.50
CA SER A 30 -14.83 11.12 1.81
C SER A 30 -14.51 10.05 2.85
N ILE A 31 -14.86 8.78 2.58
CA ILE A 31 -14.71 7.66 3.50
C ILE A 31 -13.78 6.61 2.86
N GLY A 32 -12.60 6.46 3.44
CA GLY A 32 -11.66 5.41 3.07
C GLY A 32 -12.18 4.01 3.44
N ASN A 33 -11.67 3.00 2.75
CA ASN A 33 -11.91 1.61 3.13
C ASN A 33 -11.16 1.28 4.44
N TYR A 34 -11.88 0.85 5.47
CA TYR A 34 -11.33 0.55 6.81
C TYR A 34 -10.44 -0.71 6.88
N LEU A 35 -10.23 -1.40 5.77
CA LEU A 35 -9.34 -2.56 5.66
C LEU A 35 -8.49 -2.46 4.39
N TRP A 36 -7.63 -1.45 4.29
CA TRP A 36 -6.83 -1.22 3.08
C TRP A 36 -5.58 -2.12 3.01
N LEU A 37 -5.77 -3.38 2.64
CA LEU A 37 -4.69 -4.38 2.48
C LEU A 37 -3.53 -3.99 1.52
N PRO A 38 -3.75 -3.23 0.41
CA PRO A 38 -2.70 -2.97 -0.56
C PRO A 38 -1.45 -2.25 -0.02
N ILE A 39 -1.58 -1.47 1.06
CA ILE A 39 -0.42 -0.80 1.65
C ILE A 39 0.57 -1.81 2.24
N GLY A 40 0.07 -2.87 2.89
CA GLY A 40 0.90 -3.95 3.40
C GLY A 40 1.57 -4.75 2.28
N ALA A 41 0.86 -5.01 1.18
CA ALA A 41 1.42 -5.64 -0.01
C ALA A 41 2.54 -4.81 -0.64
N SER A 42 2.38 -3.49 -0.67
CA SER A 42 3.37 -2.56 -1.19
C SER A 42 4.62 -2.54 -0.30
N ILE A 43 4.43 -2.39 1.02
CA ILE A 43 5.53 -2.43 2.01
C ILE A 43 6.32 -3.73 1.88
N LEU A 44 5.65 -4.89 1.88
CA LEU A 44 6.31 -6.19 1.75
C LEU A 44 7.13 -6.28 0.47
N SER A 45 6.57 -5.82 -0.65
CA SER A 45 7.26 -5.84 -1.95
C SER A 45 8.54 -5.01 -1.95
N TYR A 46 8.53 -3.85 -1.28
CA TYR A 46 9.73 -3.02 -1.15
C TYR A 46 10.74 -3.58 -0.15
N LEU A 47 10.28 -4.21 0.93
CA LEU A 47 11.18 -4.84 1.91
C LEU A 47 11.89 -6.07 1.33
N LEU A 48 11.17 -6.91 0.56
CA LEU A 48 11.74 -8.13 -0.03
C LEU A 48 12.66 -7.84 -1.22
N PHE A 49 12.28 -6.89 -2.07
CA PHE A 49 12.92 -6.73 -3.38
C PHE A 49 13.51 -5.34 -3.63
N GLY A 50 13.39 -4.41 -2.68
CA GLY A 50 13.87 -3.02 -2.82
C GLY A 50 13.00 -2.17 -3.76
N PHE A 51 13.40 -0.91 -3.95
CA PHE A 51 12.59 0.08 -4.68
C PHE A 51 12.40 -0.20 -6.18
N LYS A 52 13.15 -1.16 -6.74
CA LYS A 52 13.00 -1.58 -8.14
C LYS A 52 11.63 -2.20 -8.47
N THR A 53 10.85 -2.60 -7.46
CA THR A 53 9.48 -3.12 -7.61
C THR A 53 8.41 -2.04 -7.68
N PHE A 54 8.81 -0.75 -7.68
CA PHE A 54 7.90 0.38 -7.76
C PHE A 54 6.90 0.26 -8.92
N PHE A 55 7.36 -0.13 -10.11
CA PHE A 55 6.50 -0.25 -11.28
C PHE A 55 5.43 -1.33 -11.09
N GLY A 56 5.78 -2.49 -10.53
CA GLY A 56 4.83 -3.54 -10.19
C GLY A 56 3.76 -3.05 -9.20
N VAL A 57 4.18 -2.39 -8.12
CA VAL A 57 3.26 -1.81 -7.12
C VAL A 57 2.31 -0.80 -7.76
N PHE A 58 2.86 0.15 -8.53
CA PHE A 58 2.06 1.19 -9.20
C PHE A 58 1.07 0.60 -10.21
N ILE A 59 1.52 -0.33 -11.05
CA ILE A 59 0.66 -1.01 -12.04
C ILE A 59 -0.45 -1.81 -11.32
N GLY A 60 -0.15 -2.44 -10.17
CA GLY A 60 -1.14 -3.14 -9.37
C GLY A 60 -2.28 -2.23 -8.92
N PHE A 61 -1.94 -1.05 -8.39
CA PHE A 61 -2.93 -0.02 -8.04
C PHE A 61 -3.68 0.53 -9.25
N ALA A 62 -2.96 0.81 -10.34
CA ALA A 62 -3.50 1.37 -11.57
C ALA A 62 -4.53 0.45 -12.22
N LEU A 63 -4.16 -0.81 -12.46
CA LEU A 63 -5.03 -1.78 -13.12
C LEU A 63 -6.26 -2.08 -12.28
N ALA A 64 -6.10 -2.22 -10.97
CA ALA A 64 -7.22 -2.35 -10.04
C ALA A 64 -8.19 -1.18 -10.17
N THR A 65 -7.68 0.05 -10.29
CA THR A 65 -8.51 1.26 -10.44
C THR A 65 -9.23 1.29 -11.78
N ILE A 66 -8.55 0.94 -12.88
CA ILE A 66 -9.15 0.88 -14.21
C ILE A 66 -10.33 -0.10 -14.23
N ILE A 67 -10.13 -1.31 -13.69
CA ILE A 67 -11.18 -2.34 -13.65
C ILE A 67 -12.38 -1.85 -12.83
N LEU A 68 -12.14 -1.27 -11.65
CA LEU A 68 -13.22 -0.80 -10.78
C LEU A 68 -13.97 0.41 -11.33
N LYS A 69 -13.32 1.24 -12.16
CA LYS A 69 -13.95 2.37 -12.85
C LYS A 69 -14.52 2.01 -14.23
N GLY A 70 -14.28 0.79 -14.72
CA GLY A 70 -14.80 0.28 -15.99
C GLY A 70 -14.00 0.65 -17.23
N SER A 71 -13.19 1.72 -17.22
CA SER A 71 -12.32 2.08 -18.35
C SER A 71 -11.15 2.97 -17.93
N PHE A 72 -10.17 3.14 -18.82
CA PHE A 72 -9.05 4.07 -18.61
C PHE A 72 -9.53 5.53 -18.58
N ASP A 73 -10.44 5.89 -19.48
CA ASP A 73 -10.98 7.25 -19.61
C ASP A 73 -11.87 7.65 -18.42
N ALA A 74 -12.43 6.67 -17.70
CA ALA A 74 -13.16 6.92 -16.46
C ALA A 74 -12.24 7.26 -15.27
N VAL A 75 -10.91 7.12 -15.41
CA VAL A 75 -9.95 7.42 -14.34
C VAL A 75 -9.50 8.87 -14.41
N SER A 76 -10.02 9.70 -13.51
CA SER A 76 -9.58 11.09 -13.36
C SER A 76 -8.09 11.22 -13.02
N ILE A 77 -7.48 12.36 -13.37
CA ILE A 77 -6.08 12.68 -13.01
C ILE A 77 -5.82 12.59 -11.50
N PHE A 78 -6.76 13.02 -10.67
CA PHE A 78 -6.66 12.89 -9.21
C PHE A 78 -6.63 11.44 -8.75
N SER A 79 -7.35 10.54 -9.43
CA SER A 79 -7.28 9.11 -9.14
C SER A 79 -5.88 8.55 -9.44
N TRP A 80 -5.29 8.95 -10.57
CA TRP A 80 -3.91 8.60 -10.94
C TRP A 80 -2.89 9.08 -9.92
N LEU A 81 -2.96 10.36 -9.53
CA LEU A 81 -2.11 10.94 -8.50
C LEU A 81 -2.30 10.25 -7.14
N GLY A 82 -3.54 9.87 -6.79
CA GLY A 82 -3.84 9.08 -5.60
C GLY A 82 -3.18 7.70 -5.61
N ARG A 83 -3.08 7.04 -6.77
CA ARG A 83 -2.38 5.75 -6.90
C ARG A 83 -0.88 5.90 -6.87
N LEU A 84 -0.36 6.95 -7.49
CA LEU A 84 1.06 7.29 -7.44
C LEU A 84 1.52 7.61 -6.01
N SER A 85 0.75 8.41 -5.27
CA SER A 85 1.05 8.67 -3.86
C SER A 85 0.94 7.42 -2.99
N SER A 86 -0.02 6.53 -3.28
CA SER A 86 -0.14 5.24 -2.58
C SER A 86 1.06 4.33 -2.82
N SER A 87 1.64 4.31 -4.03
CA SER A 87 2.84 3.52 -4.32
C SER A 87 4.11 4.15 -3.75
N LEU A 88 4.21 5.49 -3.72
CA LEU A 88 5.37 6.20 -3.18
C LEU A 88 5.42 6.25 -1.65
N ALA A 89 4.27 6.25 -0.97
CA ALA A 89 4.21 6.44 0.48
C ALA A 89 5.09 5.46 1.29
N PRO A 90 5.08 4.14 1.01
CA PRO A 90 6.00 3.22 1.67
C PRO A 90 7.48 3.50 1.39
N ILE A 91 7.84 3.94 0.19
CA ILE A 91 9.23 4.29 -0.15
C ILE A 91 9.67 5.48 0.68
N VAL A 92 8.85 6.54 0.73
CA VAL A 92 9.12 7.73 1.54
C VAL A 92 9.25 7.35 3.01
N ALA A 93 8.35 6.52 3.54
CA ALA A 93 8.42 6.07 4.93
C ALA A 93 9.69 5.25 5.24
N ILE A 94 10.10 4.34 4.34
CA ILE A 94 11.37 3.60 4.47
C ILE A 94 12.55 4.57 4.48
N MET A 95 12.56 5.57 3.58
CA MET A 95 13.63 6.57 3.52
C MET A 95 13.69 7.42 4.80
N MET A 96 12.54 7.83 5.34
CA MET A 96 12.46 8.55 6.62
C MET A 96 13.02 7.70 7.77
N MET A 97 12.60 6.43 7.89
CA MET A 97 13.11 5.56 8.95
C MET A 97 14.62 5.33 8.85
N ARG A 98 15.15 5.16 7.63
CA ARG A 98 16.60 5.05 7.41
C ARG A 98 17.34 6.32 7.81
N PHE A 99 16.82 7.49 7.43
CA PHE A 99 17.40 8.78 7.77
C PHE A 99 17.49 9.01 9.29
N PHE A 100 16.45 8.62 10.03
CA PHE A 100 16.42 8.72 11.49
C PHE A 100 17.04 7.51 12.21
N HIS A 101 17.64 6.55 11.50
CA HIS A 101 18.21 5.32 12.05
C HIS A 101 17.20 4.50 12.89
N LEU A 102 15.92 4.54 12.51
CA LEU A 102 14.80 3.85 13.16
C LEU A 102 14.53 2.45 12.57
N SER A 103 15.37 1.98 11.65
CA SER A 103 15.10 0.75 10.91
C SER A 103 16.20 -0.30 11.06
N ASP A 104 15.81 -1.42 11.66
CA ASP A 104 16.40 -2.72 11.37
C ASP A 104 15.27 -3.73 11.08
N PHE A 105 14.82 -3.79 9.83
CA PHE A 105 13.62 -4.55 9.46
C PHE A 105 13.86 -6.07 9.50
N PHE A 106 15.11 -6.49 9.36
CA PHE A 106 15.55 -7.87 9.37
C PHE A 106 16.78 -8.01 10.26
N ASP A 107 16.58 -8.45 11.49
CA ASP A 107 17.68 -8.73 12.42
C ASP A 107 18.01 -10.22 12.36
N SER A 108 19.24 -10.56 11.98
CA SER A 108 19.74 -11.94 11.98
C SER A 108 18.87 -12.91 11.16
N GLY A 109 18.29 -12.42 10.06
CA GLY A 109 17.38 -13.17 9.19
C GLY A 109 15.95 -13.32 9.73
N LYS A 110 15.63 -12.73 10.89
CA LYS A 110 14.28 -12.70 11.46
C LYS A 110 13.63 -11.36 11.18
N VAL A 111 12.33 -11.41 10.87
CA VAL A 111 11.51 -10.23 10.67
C VAL A 111 11.34 -9.48 11.99
N ASN A 112 11.75 -8.21 12.05
CA ASN A 112 11.42 -7.34 13.17
C ASN A 112 10.01 -6.77 12.99
N PHE A 113 9.02 -7.47 13.54
CA PHE A 113 7.61 -7.12 13.37
C PHE A 113 7.28 -5.72 13.91
N ALA A 114 7.91 -5.28 15.01
CA ALA A 114 7.68 -3.95 15.58
C ALA A 114 8.10 -2.83 14.61
N HIS A 115 9.27 -2.97 13.97
CA HIS A 115 9.74 -2.02 12.96
C HIS A 115 8.85 -2.01 11.72
N ILE A 116 8.33 -3.17 11.28
CA ILE A 116 7.40 -3.23 10.16
C ILE A 116 6.04 -2.60 10.53
N VAL A 117 5.52 -2.83 11.74
CA VAL A 117 4.29 -2.17 12.22
C VAL A 117 4.47 -0.66 12.24
N PHE A 118 5.61 -0.17 12.75
CA PHE A 118 5.91 1.26 12.70
C PHE A 118 6.00 1.78 11.27
N LEU A 119 6.61 1.03 10.36
CA LEU A 119 6.64 1.36 8.93
C LEU A 119 5.24 1.42 8.32
N VAL A 120 4.33 0.50 8.69
CA VAL A 120 2.92 0.55 8.27
C VAL A 120 2.27 1.84 8.73
N ILE A 121 2.43 2.20 10.00
CA ILE A 121 1.86 3.45 10.55
C ILE A 121 2.40 4.67 9.81
N LEU A 122 3.71 4.76 9.62
CA LEU A 122 4.33 5.88 8.92
C LEU A 122 3.92 5.95 7.46
N SER A 123 3.87 4.81 6.76
CA SER A 123 3.40 4.74 5.36
C SER A 123 1.94 5.17 5.24
N SER A 124 1.10 4.78 6.19
CA SER A 124 -0.32 5.13 6.25
C SER A 124 -0.51 6.63 6.44
N LEU A 125 0.29 7.23 7.33
CA LEU A 125 0.29 8.67 7.56
C LEU A 125 0.71 9.43 6.29
N VAL A 126 1.84 9.06 5.67
CA VAL A 126 2.32 9.68 4.42
C VAL A 126 1.29 9.55 3.31
N SER A 127 0.69 8.36 3.16
CA SER A 127 -0.31 8.11 2.11
C SER A 127 -1.58 8.93 2.33
N THR A 128 -2.09 8.97 3.56
CA THR A 128 -3.30 9.72 3.92
C THR A 128 -3.11 11.22 3.72
N LEU A 129 -1.98 11.77 4.17
CA LEU A 129 -1.68 13.19 3.97
C LEU A 129 -1.53 13.52 2.48
N ALA A 130 -0.84 12.69 1.71
CA ALA A 130 -0.72 12.91 0.27
C ALA A 130 -2.09 12.90 -0.42
N LYS A 131 -2.95 11.90 -0.14
CA LYS A 131 -4.30 11.82 -0.69
C LYS A 131 -5.17 13.02 -0.28
N PHE A 132 -5.03 13.49 0.97
CA PHE A 132 -5.75 14.65 1.47
C PHE A 132 -5.48 15.93 0.66
N PHE A 133 -4.23 16.14 0.21
CA PHE A 133 -3.88 17.28 -0.64
C PHE A 133 -4.10 17.03 -2.14
N ILE A 134 -4.15 15.77 -2.58
CA ILE A 134 -4.38 15.41 -3.99
C ILE A 134 -5.86 15.45 -4.35
N TYR A 135 -6.73 14.96 -3.48
CA TYR A 135 -8.16 14.93 -3.74
C TYR A 135 -8.78 16.31 -3.50
N PRO A 136 -9.65 16.78 -4.42
CA PRO A 136 -10.21 18.11 -4.30
C PRO A 136 -11.08 18.22 -3.04
N ILE A 137 -10.83 19.27 -2.25
CA ILE A 137 -11.63 19.59 -1.06
C ILE A 137 -12.78 20.49 -1.50
N ASN A 138 -13.96 19.91 -1.62
CA ASN A 138 -15.23 20.62 -1.81
C ASN A 138 -16.39 19.74 -1.34
N GLU A 139 -17.57 20.34 -1.17
CA GLU A 139 -18.78 19.65 -0.69
C GLU A 139 -19.18 18.44 -1.56
N ALA A 140 -18.75 18.39 -2.82
CA ALA A 140 -19.03 17.29 -3.74
C ALA A 140 -18.00 16.15 -3.70
N THR A 141 -16.86 16.29 -3.01
CA THR A 141 -15.78 15.27 -3.01
C THR A 141 -15.21 14.90 -1.65
N ILE A 142 -14.89 15.88 -0.79
CA ILE A 142 -14.50 15.66 0.61
C ILE A 142 -15.39 16.54 1.47
N SER A 143 -16.49 15.97 1.94
CA SER A 143 -17.49 16.67 2.75
C SER A 143 -17.03 16.89 4.20
N ASN A 144 -16.21 15.96 4.72
CA ASN A 144 -15.69 16.00 6.08
C ASN A 144 -14.20 15.60 6.14
N PRO A 145 -13.28 16.59 6.24
CA PRO A 145 -11.84 16.36 6.36
C PRO A 145 -11.43 15.44 7.51
N VAL A 146 -12.13 15.51 8.65
CA VAL A 146 -11.81 14.71 9.83
C VAL A 146 -12.13 13.24 9.57
N VAL A 147 -13.32 12.96 9.04
CA VAL A 147 -13.73 11.60 8.66
C VAL A 147 -12.82 11.04 7.57
N PHE A 148 -12.41 11.87 6.60
CA PHE A 148 -11.45 11.48 5.58
C PHE A 148 -10.13 11.01 6.19
N ILE A 149 -9.49 11.85 7.01
CA ILE A 149 -8.20 11.50 7.62
C ILE A 149 -8.34 10.25 8.49
N GLN A 150 -9.39 10.17 9.31
CA GLN A 150 -9.60 9.02 10.21
C GLN A 150 -9.81 7.72 9.43
N SER A 151 -10.70 7.71 8.44
CA SER A 151 -11.03 6.50 7.69
C SER A 151 -9.87 5.99 6.85
N TYR A 152 -9.15 6.88 6.15
CA TYR A 152 -7.98 6.50 5.35
C TYR A 152 -6.82 6.05 6.23
N LEU A 153 -6.52 6.77 7.32
CA LEU A 153 -5.42 6.41 8.21
C LEU A 153 -5.68 5.09 8.92
N LEU A 154 -6.86 4.92 9.52
CA LEU A 154 -7.21 3.68 10.22
C LEU A 154 -7.28 2.51 9.25
N GLY A 155 -7.85 2.73 8.07
CA GLY A 155 -7.94 1.71 7.02
C GLY A 155 -6.58 1.22 6.55
N ASP A 156 -5.66 2.14 6.26
CA ASP A 156 -4.29 1.84 5.87
C ASP A 156 -3.53 1.11 7.01
N VAL A 157 -3.66 1.56 8.26
CA VAL A 157 -2.98 0.94 9.41
C VAL A 157 -3.49 -0.49 9.64
N ILE A 158 -4.81 -0.67 9.76
CA ILE A 158 -5.42 -1.98 10.04
C ILE A 158 -5.14 -2.93 8.88
N GLY A 159 -5.40 -2.49 7.65
CA GLY A 159 -5.17 -3.30 6.45
C GLY A 159 -3.70 -3.67 6.26
N GLY A 160 -2.79 -2.73 6.48
CA GLY A 160 -1.35 -2.97 6.42
C GLY A 160 -0.88 -4.00 7.44
N ILE A 161 -1.29 -3.89 8.70
CA ILE A 161 -0.92 -4.84 9.75
C ILE A 161 -1.51 -6.23 9.45
N VAL A 162 -2.79 -6.32 9.08
CA VAL A 162 -3.44 -7.59 8.74
C VAL A 162 -2.72 -8.28 7.59
N PHE A 163 -2.43 -7.55 6.51
CA PHE A 163 -1.71 -8.12 5.36
C PHE A 163 -0.31 -8.61 5.76
N ILE A 164 0.47 -7.78 6.44
CA ILE A 164 1.84 -8.14 6.86
C ILE A 164 1.82 -9.36 7.78
N TYR A 165 0.90 -9.42 8.74
CA TYR A 165 0.79 -10.54 9.66
C TYR A 165 0.52 -11.86 8.91
N ILE A 166 -0.45 -11.86 8.00
CA ILE A 166 -0.75 -13.02 7.16
C ILE A 166 0.47 -13.38 6.29
N ALA A 167 1.11 -12.38 5.67
CA ALA A 167 2.24 -12.62 4.79
C ALA A 167 3.47 -13.19 5.50
N VAL A 168 3.82 -12.65 6.65
CA VAL A 168 4.97 -13.12 7.44
C VAL A 168 4.70 -14.52 8.01
N LYS A 169 3.47 -14.84 8.43
CA LYS A 169 3.16 -16.17 8.98
C LYS A 169 2.95 -17.25 7.93
N VAL A 170 2.37 -16.92 6.78
CA VAL A 170 1.95 -17.90 5.78
C VAL A 170 2.87 -17.89 4.58
N PHE A 171 3.07 -16.72 3.96
CA PHE A 171 3.72 -16.64 2.65
C PHE A 171 5.24 -16.65 2.73
N VAL A 172 5.86 -15.91 3.66
CA VAL A 172 7.33 -15.84 3.78
C VAL A 172 7.95 -17.23 4.03
N PRO A 173 7.46 -18.07 4.97
CA PRO A 173 8.01 -19.41 5.17
C PRO A 173 7.89 -20.30 3.94
N LEU A 174 6.78 -20.20 3.19
CA LEU A 174 6.58 -20.95 1.96
C LEU A 174 7.53 -20.49 0.85
N MET A 175 7.79 -19.19 0.74
CA MET A 175 8.71 -18.65 -0.25
C MET A 175 10.15 -19.08 0.04
N VAL A 176 10.58 -19.06 1.31
CA VAL A 176 11.90 -19.57 1.73
C VAL A 176 12.01 -21.08 1.45
N LYS A 177 11.00 -21.87 1.84
CA LYS A 177 10.97 -23.32 1.60
C LYS A 177 11.12 -23.67 0.11
N ASN A 178 10.51 -22.88 -0.77
CA ASN A 178 10.51 -23.10 -2.21
C ASN A 178 11.65 -22.37 -2.94
N LYS A 179 12.59 -21.73 -2.23
CA LYS A 179 13.71 -20.96 -2.80
C LYS A 179 13.26 -19.86 -3.78
N LEU A 180 12.13 -19.23 -3.48
CA LEU A 180 11.59 -18.10 -4.25
C LEU A 180 12.20 -16.77 -3.81
N ILE A 181 12.69 -16.72 -2.57
CA ILE A 181 13.52 -15.67 -1.97
C ILE A 181 14.62 -16.32 -1.13
#